data_AF-A0A0L7D101-F1
#
_entry.id   AF-A0A0L7D101-F1
#
_cell.length_a   1.000
_cell.length_b   1.000
_cell.length_c   1.000
_cell.angle_alpha   90.00
_cell.angle_beta   90.00
_cell.angle_gamma   90.00
#
_symmetry.space_group_name_H-M   'P 1'
#
loop_
_entity.id
_entity.type
_entity.pdbx_description
1 polymer ?
#
loop_
_entity_poly.entity_id
_entity_poly.type
_entity_poly.pdbx_seq_one_letter_code
_entity_poly.pdbx_strand_id
1 'polypeptide(L)' 'MSTVLVVEDDEQLRDLFADVLADNGYTIRTAEDGLQP' A
#
# COMPACT_ATOMS: atom_id res chain seq x y z
N MET A 1 -13.25 -10.21 -1.17
CA MET A 1 -12.46 -8.99 -0.92
C MET A 1 -11.01 -9.33 -1.21
N SER A 2 -10.33 -8.54 -2.02
CA SER A 2 -8.95 -8.77 -2.42
C SER A 2 -8.02 -7.84 -1.63
N THR A 3 -6.94 -8.40 -1.09
CA THR A 3 -5.93 -7.64 -0.34
C THR A 3 -4.73 -7.36 -1.23
N VAL A 4 -4.21 -6.13 -1.20
CA VAL A 4 -3.03 -5.69 -1.96
C VAL A 4 -1.95 -5.22 -0.98
N LEU A 5 -0.72 -5.67 -1.17
CA LEU A 5 0.46 -5.18 -0.47
C LEU A 5 1.21 -4.19 -1.38
N VAL A 6 1.33 -2.94 -0.95
CA VAL A 6 2.14 -1.91 -1.60
C VAL A 6 3.50 -1.88 -0.90
N VAL A 7 4.56 -2.25 -1.62
CA VAL A 7 5.94 -2.13 -1.14
C VAL A 7 6.59 -1.00 -1.91
N GLU A 8 6.95 0.07 -1.21
CA GLU A 8 7.47 1.30 -1.80
C GLU A 8 8.32 2.02 -0.75
N ASP A 9 9.52 2.47 -1.07
CA ASP A 9 10.45 3.08 -0.10
C ASP A 9 10.13 4.55 0.19
N ASP A 10 9.58 5.27 -0.79
CA ASP A 10 9.13 6.65 -0.58
C ASP A 10 7.75 6.71 0.10
N GLU A 11 7.67 7.42 1.23
CA GLU A 11 6.44 7.54 2.03
C GLU A 11 5.30 8.21 1.27
N GLN A 12 5.57 9.32 0.56
CA GLN A 12 4.52 10.07 -0.14
C GLN A 12 3.94 9.25 -1.30
N LEU A 13 4.80 8.51 -2.00
CA LEU A 13 4.37 7.66 -3.10
C LEU A 13 3.61 6.42 -2.60
N ARG A 14 4.08 5.80 -1.51
CA ARG A 14 3.41 4.67 -0.85
C ARG A 14 2.00 5.02 -0.40
N ASP A 15 1.83 6.20 0.21
CA ASP A 15 0.53 6.69 0.67
C ASP A 15 -0.41 7.00 -0.50
N LEU A 16 0.09 7.64 -1.57
CA LEU A 16 -0.69 7.89 -2.78
C LEU A 16 -1.24 6.59 -3.38
N PHE A 17 -0.42 5.53 -3.47
CA PHE A 17 -0.87 4.24 -3.96
C PHE A 17 -1.90 3.59 -3.02
N ALA A 18 -1.69 3.69 -1.71
CA ALA A 18 -2.62 3.14 -0.73
C ALA A 18 -4.00 3.80 -0.84
N ASP A 19 -4.05 5.12 -0.93
CA ASP A 19 -5.30 5.88 -1.05
C ASP A 19 -6.06 5.52 -2.32
N VAL A 20 -5.38 5.57 -3.48
CA VAL A 20 -6.00 5.25 -4.78
C VAL A 20 -6.56 3.83 -4.79
N LEU A 21 -5.83 2.85 -4.27
CA LEU A 21 -6.30 1.46 -4.26
C LEU A 21 -7.41 1.24 -3.22
N ALA A 22 -7.35 1.89 -2.05
CA ALA A 22 -8.41 1.83 -1.06
C ALA A 22 -9.73 2.41 -1.60
N ASP A 23 -9.67 3.55 -2.31
CA ASP A 23 -10.82 4.17 -2.99
C ASP A 23 -11.45 3.25 -4.05
N ASN A 24 -10.67 2.34 -4.62
CA ASN A 24 -11.14 1.33 -5.56
C ASN A 24 -11.70 0.06 -4.88
N GLY A 25 -11.81 0.05 -3.55
CA GLY A 25 -12.45 -1.01 -2.77
C GLY A 25 -11.53 -2.19 -2.40
N TYR A 26 -10.21 -2.01 -2.51
CA TYR A 26 -9.23 -3.00 -2.06
C TYR A 26 -8.90 -2.82 -0.58
N THR A 27 -8.55 -3.91 0.09
CA THR A 27 -7.93 -3.84 1.42
C THR A 27 -6.42 -3.69 1.24
N ILE A 28 -5.85 -2.59 1.75
CA ILE A 28 -4.44 -2.27 1.53
C ILE A 28 -3.60 -2.61 2.75
N ARG A 29 -2.39 -3.13 2.50
CA ARG A 29 -1.28 -3.17 3.44
C ARG A 29 -0.10 -2.46 2.79
N THR A 30 0.71 -1.78 3.60
CA THR A 30 1.88 -1.04 3.14
C THR A 30 3.13 -1.57 3.84
N ALA A 31 4.25 -1.56 3.13
CA ALA A 31 5.57 -1.84 3.68
C ALA A 31 6.59 -0.91 3.01
N GLU A 32 7.53 -0.37 3.77
CA GLU A 32 8.64 0.43 3.22
C GLU A 32 9.74 -0.45 2.64
N ASP A 33 9.85 -1.69 3.13
CA ASP A 33 10.86 -2.66 2.73
C ASP A 33 10.38 -4.11 2.95
N GLY A 34 11.28 -5.08 2.81
CA GLY A 34 11.00 -6.50 3.03
C GLY A 34 11.09 -6.97 4.49
N LEU A 35 11.42 -6.09 5.43
CA LEU A 35 11.48 -6.37 6.87
C LEU A 35 10.18 -5.93 7.56
N GLN A 36 9.51 -4.92 7.03
CA GLN A 36 8.26 -4.41 7.55
C GLN A 36 7.11 -5.39 7.24
N PRO A 37 6.28 -5.76 8.24
CA PRO A 37 5.32 -6.85 8.13
C PRO A 37 4.04 -6.52 7.36
#